data_AF-A0A139TTV0-F1
#
_entry.id   AF-A0A139TTV0-F1
#
_cell.length_a   1.000
_cell.length_b   1.000
_cell.length_c   1.000
_cell.angle_alpha   90.00
_cell.angle_beta   90.00
_cell.angle_gamma   90.00
#
_symmetry.space_group_name_H-M   'P 1'
#
loop_
_entity.id
_entity.type
_entity.pdbx_description
1 polymer ?
#
loop_
_entity_poly.entity_id
_entity_poly.type
_entity_poly.pdbx_seq_one_letter_code
_entity_poly.pdbx_strand_id
1 'polypeptide(L)'
;MPSEVNKNSVTRLLYIDPFYIDSRLFVYYHYNILMLCVFSLFFLLTLVPVQAAIYFAHNVSENSGFVNTKKYWNGDSNLCWAATASNMLQWWQNNSSGIPSSVPNGPNESGRTEIYDVFCNNWKDSGKGVEIGLRWYLGGKPLNPNNYLYDFKDTVTDPKGTGRYWEGYVTDLGFSSSTWEGNCPFISSKFFTQDDFFLQFGTDLVSFFKNGGVVGLSIAPASGPGHAITCWGIEVDDATGRAKSLYITDSDNGQGLEKRDVYYNEDNQTLYLGSPNGYRINAYDALLLPFYNVPEPSAAVLIVLAAGTASFRRRRLY
;
A
#
# COMPACT_ATOMS: atom_id res chain seq x y z
N MET A 1 89.02 -15.52 -67.29
CA MET A 1 88.73 -16.57 -66.28
C MET A 1 89.91 -16.64 -65.31
N PRO A 2 89.75 -16.96 -64.00
CA PRO A 2 88.50 -17.24 -63.28
C PRO A 2 87.99 -16.08 -62.38
N SER A 3 88.41 -15.98 -61.10
CA SER A 3 87.56 -15.59 -59.94
C SER A 3 88.32 -14.75 -58.85
N GLU A 4 87.82 -14.41 -57.64
CA GLU A 4 86.58 -14.78 -56.90
C GLU A 4 86.03 -13.67 -55.96
N VAL A 5 85.31 -14.01 -54.86
CA VAL A 5 84.52 -13.09 -53.98
C VAL A 5 84.64 -13.45 -52.49
N ASN A 6 84.69 -12.45 -51.58
CA ASN A 6 84.10 -12.36 -50.20
C ASN A 6 84.93 -11.46 -49.24
N LYS A 7 84.43 -10.92 -48.11
CA LYS A 7 83.11 -10.33 -47.74
C LYS A 7 83.20 -9.67 -46.34
N ASN A 8 82.32 -8.72 -46.09
CA ASN A 8 81.69 -8.34 -44.80
C ASN A 8 82.50 -7.72 -43.65
N SER A 9 82.16 -6.45 -43.38
CA SER A 9 82.21 -5.77 -42.08
C SER A 9 81.16 -6.32 -41.10
N VAL A 10 81.40 -6.25 -39.79
CA VAL A 10 80.38 -6.51 -38.76
C VAL A 10 80.44 -5.45 -37.64
N THR A 11 79.32 -4.77 -37.42
CA THR A 11 79.10 -3.80 -36.34
C THR A 11 78.67 -4.51 -35.06
N ARG A 12 79.05 -4.02 -33.88
CA ARG A 12 78.55 -4.57 -32.59
C ARG A 12 77.04 -4.44 -32.50
N LEU A 13 76.33 -5.56 -32.33
CA LEU A 13 74.97 -5.58 -31.76
C LEU A 13 75.04 -5.84 -30.26
N LEU A 14 74.29 -5.06 -29.49
CA LEU A 14 73.87 -5.43 -28.14
C LEU A 14 72.69 -6.41 -28.27
N TYR A 15 72.80 -7.54 -27.58
CA TYR A 15 71.75 -8.56 -27.52
C TYR A 15 70.65 -8.07 -26.57
N ILE A 16 69.40 -8.00 -27.04
CA ILE A 16 68.22 -7.72 -26.21
C ILE A 16 67.35 -8.98 -26.22
N ASP A 17 67.03 -9.48 -25.03
CA ASP A 17 66.20 -10.68 -24.85
C ASP A 17 64.73 -10.42 -25.25
N PRO A 18 64.10 -11.28 -26.08
CA PRO A 18 62.76 -11.01 -26.62
C PRO A 18 61.59 -11.44 -25.70
N PHE A 19 61.84 -11.90 -24.47
CA PHE A 19 60.81 -12.48 -23.58
C PHE A 19 60.64 -11.77 -22.23
N TYR A 20 60.73 -10.43 -22.20
CA TYR A 20 60.28 -9.64 -21.04
C TYR A 20 58.91 -9.00 -21.29
N ILE A 21 57.85 -9.82 -21.21
CA ILE A 21 56.47 -9.30 -21.16
C ILE A 21 56.27 -8.69 -19.78
N ASP A 22 56.24 -7.37 -19.70
CA ASP A 22 55.99 -6.69 -18.43
C ASP A 22 54.55 -6.96 -17.96
N SER A 23 54.46 -7.85 -16.96
CA SER A 23 53.23 -8.17 -16.21
C SER A 23 52.43 -6.95 -15.75
N ARG A 24 53.07 -5.78 -15.55
CA ARG A 24 52.40 -4.54 -15.15
C ARG A 24 51.53 -3.96 -16.26
N LEU A 25 51.93 -4.08 -17.54
CA LEU A 25 51.12 -3.61 -18.67
C LEU A 25 49.83 -4.43 -18.80
N PHE A 26 49.92 -5.75 -18.65
CA PHE A 26 48.78 -6.65 -18.80
C PHE A 26 47.72 -6.40 -17.72
N VAL A 27 48.16 -6.16 -16.49
CA VAL A 27 47.31 -5.74 -15.36
C VAL A 27 46.65 -4.39 -15.67
N TYR A 28 47.40 -3.39 -16.16
CA TYR A 28 46.83 -2.07 -16.44
C TYR A 28 45.71 -2.10 -17.48
N TYR A 29 45.87 -2.87 -18.58
CA TYR A 29 44.81 -3.02 -19.59
C TYR A 29 43.60 -3.82 -19.08
N HIS A 30 43.81 -4.89 -18.30
CA HIS A 30 42.70 -5.63 -17.70
C HIS A 30 41.88 -4.78 -16.73
N TYR A 31 42.53 -4.00 -15.86
CA TYR A 31 41.83 -3.11 -14.93
C TYR A 31 41.05 -2.01 -15.66
N ASN A 32 41.60 -1.41 -16.72
CA ASN A 32 40.89 -0.39 -17.49
C ASN A 32 39.67 -0.96 -18.24
N ILE A 33 39.78 -2.14 -18.85
CA ILE A 33 38.64 -2.81 -19.51
C ILE A 33 37.59 -3.20 -18.48
N LEU A 34 37.98 -3.79 -17.34
CA LEU A 34 37.05 -4.15 -16.27
C LEU A 34 36.34 -2.91 -15.70
N MET A 35 37.06 -1.80 -15.51
CA MET A 35 36.48 -0.55 -15.03
C MET A 35 35.51 0.04 -16.06
N LEU A 36 35.86 0.08 -17.35
CA LEU A 36 34.96 0.50 -18.43
C LEU A 36 33.70 -0.38 -18.50
N CYS A 37 33.82 -1.70 -18.35
CA CYS A 37 32.67 -2.61 -18.27
C CYS A 37 31.81 -2.35 -17.03
N VAL A 38 32.40 -2.08 -15.85
CA VAL A 38 31.65 -1.73 -14.63
C VAL A 38 30.94 -0.39 -14.75
N PHE A 39 31.58 0.64 -15.29
CA PHE A 39 30.95 1.94 -15.55
C PHE A 39 29.85 1.84 -16.61
N SER A 40 30.03 1.00 -17.63
CA SER A 40 29.01 0.73 -18.66
C SER A 40 27.82 -0.06 -18.09
N LEU A 41 28.05 -1.03 -17.19
CA LEU A 41 26.98 -1.71 -16.45
C LEU A 41 26.21 -0.74 -15.55
N PHE A 42 26.91 0.17 -14.86
CA PHE A 42 26.27 1.22 -14.06
C PHE A 42 25.39 2.14 -14.94
N PHE A 43 25.87 2.56 -16.11
CA PHE A 43 25.07 3.38 -17.04
C PHE A 43 23.87 2.64 -17.63
N LEU A 44 24.00 1.33 -17.91
CA LEU A 44 22.88 0.48 -18.34
C LEU A 44 21.83 0.26 -17.24
N LEU A 45 22.22 0.29 -15.97
CA LEU A 45 21.30 0.25 -14.82
C LEU A 45 20.59 1.60 -14.57
N THR A 46 21.14 2.74 -15.02
CA THR A 46 20.50 4.07 -14.87
C THR A 46 19.45 4.40 -15.93
N LEU A 47 19.17 3.49 -16.87
CA LEU A 47 18.18 3.66 -17.94
C LEU A 47 16.97 2.72 -17.80
N VAL A 48 16.70 2.21 -16.60
CA VAL A 48 15.38 1.65 -16.29
C VAL A 48 14.38 2.82 -16.30
N PRO A 49 13.35 2.82 -17.16
CA PRO A 49 12.31 3.85 -17.08
C PRO A 49 11.67 3.78 -15.70
N VAL A 50 11.49 4.94 -15.06
CA VAL A 50 10.85 5.04 -13.74
C VAL A 50 9.41 4.56 -13.86
N GLN A 51 9.20 3.30 -13.51
CA GLN A 51 7.91 2.63 -13.50
C GLN A 51 7.19 3.07 -12.22
N ALA A 52 6.17 3.91 -12.35
CA ALA A 52 5.38 4.41 -11.24
C ALA A 52 5.01 3.29 -10.24
N ALA A 53 5.40 3.45 -8.97
CA ALA A 53 5.17 2.39 -7.98
C ALA A 53 3.69 2.26 -7.64
N ILE A 54 3.20 1.02 -7.66
CA ILE A 54 1.84 0.66 -7.30
C ILE A 54 1.87 -0.06 -5.95
N TYR A 55 1.01 0.38 -5.02
CA TYR A 55 0.86 -0.21 -3.70
C TYR A 55 -0.59 -0.61 -3.49
N PHE A 56 -0.83 -1.87 -3.14
CA PHE A 56 -2.15 -2.40 -2.78
C PHE A 56 -2.24 -2.69 -1.28
N ALA A 57 -3.47 -2.71 -0.77
CA ALA A 57 -3.78 -3.28 0.53
C ALA A 57 -3.29 -4.74 0.62
N HIS A 58 -2.99 -5.21 1.83
CA HIS A 58 -2.46 -6.56 2.04
C HIS A 58 -3.37 -7.63 1.41
N ASN A 59 -2.75 -8.58 0.69
CA ASN A 59 -3.39 -9.62 -0.11
C ASN A 59 -4.38 -9.15 -1.19
N VAL A 60 -4.28 -7.89 -1.64
CA VAL A 60 -5.06 -7.34 -2.76
C VAL A 60 -4.17 -7.15 -4.00
N SER A 61 -4.76 -7.32 -5.18
CA SER A 61 -4.16 -7.04 -6.48
C SER A 61 -5.23 -6.51 -7.45
N GLU A 62 -4.83 -6.15 -8.67
CA GLU A 62 -5.79 -5.76 -9.73
C GLU A 62 -6.85 -6.83 -10.02
N ASN A 63 -6.56 -8.11 -9.73
CA ASN A 63 -7.41 -9.25 -10.12
C ASN A 63 -8.13 -9.92 -8.93
N SER A 64 -7.77 -9.63 -7.68
CA SER A 64 -8.23 -10.42 -6.53
C SER A 64 -8.06 -9.71 -5.17
N GLY A 65 -8.76 -10.20 -4.15
CA GLY A 65 -8.57 -9.82 -2.74
C GLY A 65 -9.35 -8.60 -2.27
N PHE A 66 -9.78 -7.73 -3.20
CA PHE A 66 -10.70 -6.63 -2.91
C PHE A 66 -12.12 -7.14 -2.63
N VAL A 67 -12.87 -6.40 -1.82
CA VAL A 67 -14.29 -6.64 -1.52
C VAL A 67 -15.13 -5.58 -2.24
N ASN A 68 -16.30 -5.96 -2.77
CA ASN A 68 -17.09 -5.07 -3.63
C ASN A 68 -18.60 -5.14 -3.32
N THR A 69 -18.96 -4.87 -2.07
CA THR A 69 -20.36 -4.77 -1.63
C THR A 69 -21.11 -3.72 -2.43
N LYS A 70 -22.27 -4.10 -2.97
CA LYS A 70 -23.19 -3.19 -3.67
C LYS A 70 -24.40 -2.85 -2.81
N LYS A 71 -24.98 -1.66 -2.98
CA LYS A 71 -26.27 -1.30 -2.37
C LYS A 71 -27.39 -2.27 -2.82
N TYR A 72 -28.40 -2.43 -1.98
CA TYR A 72 -29.68 -3.06 -2.31
C TYR A 72 -30.59 -2.13 -3.14
N TRP A 73 -30.39 -0.81 -3.02
CA TRP A 73 -31.28 0.22 -3.54
C TRP A 73 -32.70 0.12 -2.95
N ASN A 74 -32.79 -0.27 -1.68
CA ASN A 74 -34.03 -0.44 -0.95
C ASN A 74 -33.82 -0.09 0.54
N GLY A 75 -34.01 1.20 0.86
CA GLY A 75 -33.77 1.71 2.22
C GLY A 75 -32.30 1.86 2.61
N ASP A 76 -31.39 1.85 1.64
CA ASP A 76 -29.94 1.97 1.82
C ASP A 76 -29.27 2.95 0.83
N SER A 77 -30.06 3.84 0.22
CA SER A 77 -29.64 4.74 -0.87
C SER A 77 -28.50 5.67 -0.47
N ASN A 78 -28.41 6.03 0.81
CA ASN A 78 -27.41 6.92 1.42
C ASN A 78 -26.36 6.14 2.25
N LEU A 79 -26.35 4.80 2.21
CA LEU A 79 -25.47 3.93 3.01
C LEU A 79 -24.15 3.55 2.30
N CYS A 80 -23.65 4.36 1.36
CA CYS A 80 -22.34 4.15 0.72
C CYS A 80 -21.17 4.14 1.73
N TRP A 81 -21.29 4.94 2.79
CA TRP A 81 -20.33 4.94 3.91
C TRP A 81 -20.30 3.60 4.65
N ALA A 82 -21.47 2.96 4.79
CA ALA A 82 -21.60 1.66 5.43
C ALA A 82 -21.14 0.51 4.52
N ALA A 83 -21.38 0.62 3.20
CA ALA A 83 -20.84 -0.33 2.21
C ALA A 83 -19.31 -0.24 2.13
N THR A 84 -18.75 0.97 2.24
CA THR A 84 -17.30 1.18 2.34
C THR A 84 -16.75 0.62 3.65
N ALA A 85 -17.40 0.90 4.79
CA ALA A 85 -17.01 0.31 6.06
C ALA A 85 -17.08 -1.22 6.05
N SER A 86 -18.14 -1.82 5.47
CA SER A 86 -18.30 -3.27 5.40
C SER A 86 -17.26 -3.94 4.51
N ASN A 87 -16.90 -3.31 3.39
CA ASN A 87 -15.78 -3.76 2.53
C ASN A 87 -14.46 -3.80 3.30
N MET A 88 -14.13 -2.71 4.02
CA MET A 88 -12.90 -2.60 4.81
C MET A 88 -12.88 -3.61 5.97
N LEU A 89 -13.99 -3.74 6.69
CA LEU A 89 -14.13 -4.70 7.79
C LEU A 89 -14.05 -6.14 7.29
N GLN A 90 -14.69 -6.48 6.16
CA GLN A 90 -14.59 -7.82 5.59
C GLN A 90 -13.16 -8.15 5.16
N TRP A 91 -12.45 -7.21 4.53
CA TRP A 91 -11.04 -7.38 4.23
C TRP A 91 -10.21 -7.56 5.50
N TRP A 92 -10.49 -6.80 6.57
CA TRP A 92 -9.78 -6.92 7.85
C TRP A 92 -10.02 -8.28 8.50
N GLN A 93 -11.25 -8.81 8.44
CA GLN A 93 -11.59 -10.16 8.89
C GLN A 93 -10.90 -11.23 8.04
N ASN A 94 -10.91 -11.11 6.70
CA ASN A 94 -10.24 -12.03 5.78
C ASN A 94 -8.72 -12.12 6.02
N ASN A 95 -8.11 -11.07 6.58
CA ASN A 95 -6.68 -10.98 6.87
C ASN A 95 -6.37 -11.07 8.38
N SER A 96 -7.35 -11.48 9.20
CA SER A 96 -7.19 -11.69 10.65
C SER A 96 -7.49 -13.14 11.04
N SER A 97 -6.85 -13.62 12.11
CA SER A 97 -7.09 -14.94 12.68
C SER A 97 -7.98 -14.88 13.92
N GLY A 98 -8.77 -15.93 14.18
CA GLY A 98 -9.55 -16.04 15.41
C GLY A 98 -10.89 -15.30 15.41
N ILE A 99 -11.50 -15.11 14.23
CA ILE A 99 -12.86 -14.56 14.09
C ILE A 99 -13.83 -15.37 14.96
N PRO A 100 -14.51 -14.76 15.96
CA PRO A 100 -15.51 -15.46 16.75
C PRO A 100 -16.69 -15.88 15.88
N SER A 101 -17.24 -17.08 16.10
CA SER A 101 -18.32 -17.63 15.26
C SER A 101 -19.65 -16.86 15.33
N SER A 102 -19.78 -15.90 16.25
CA SER A 102 -20.90 -14.98 16.37
C SER A 102 -20.73 -13.68 15.57
N VAL A 103 -19.58 -13.48 14.93
CA VAL A 103 -19.29 -12.29 14.12
C VAL A 103 -19.74 -12.51 12.68
N PRO A 104 -20.61 -11.64 12.12
CA PRO A 104 -21.03 -11.67 10.71
C PRO A 104 -19.82 -11.64 9.77
N ASN A 105 -19.72 -12.59 8.85
CA ASN A 105 -18.51 -12.79 8.07
C ASN A 105 -18.73 -13.52 6.74
N GLY A 106 -18.24 -12.92 5.67
CA GLY A 106 -18.26 -13.50 4.32
C GLY A 106 -19.40 -12.93 3.46
N PRO A 107 -19.58 -13.49 2.24
CA PRO A 107 -20.66 -13.09 1.36
C PRO A 107 -21.99 -13.76 1.75
N ASN A 108 -23.06 -12.98 1.73
CA ASN A 108 -24.43 -13.47 1.78
C ASN A 108 -24.87 -14.05 0.41
N GLU A 109 -26.10 -14.56 0.33
CA GLU A 109 -26.67 -15.18 -0.88
C GLU A 109 -26.66 -14.28 -2.13
N SER A 110 -26.61 -12.95 -1.95
CA SER A 110 -26.53 -11.96 -3.04
C SER A 110 -25.12 -11.47 -3.34
N GLY A 111 -24.07 -12.06 -2.74
CA GLY A 111 -22.67 -11.65 -2.93
C GLY A 111 -22.27 -10.35 -2.23
N ARG A 112 -23.12 -9.79 -1.35
CA ARG A 112 -22.78 -8.66 -0.46
C ARG A 112 -22.17 -9.21 0.83
N THR A 113 -21.39 -8.42 1.55
CA THR A 113 -20.91 -8.87 2.87
C THR A 113 -22.05 -8.98 3.87
N GLU A 114 -22.07 -10.02 4.72
CA GLU A 114 -23.02 -10.10 5.86
C GLU A 114 -22.88 -8.89 6.80
N ILE A 115 -21.67 -8.31 6.88
CA ILE A 115 -21.38 -7.06 7.58
C ILE A 115 -22.25 -5.90 7.05
N TYR A 116 -22.56 -5.88 5.75
CA TYR A 116 -23.41 -4.84 5.16
C TYR A 116 -24.87 -5.02 5.56
N ASP A 117 -25.37 -6.25 5.64
CA ASP A 117 -26.72 -6.53 6.14
C ASP A 117 -26.87 -6.07 7.60
N VAL A 118 -25.82 -6.24 8.40
CA VAL A 118 -25.76 -5.71 9.76
C VAL A 118 -25.87 -4.18 9.78
N PHE A 119 -25.22 -3.47 8.85
CA PHE A 119 -25.39 -2.03 8.70
C PHE A 119 -26.82 -1.65 8.28
N CYS A 120 -27.35 -2.22 7.20
CA CYS A 120 -28.72 -1.95 6.71
C CYS A 120 -29.79 -2.23 7.77
N ASN A 121 -29.62 -3.27 8.59
CA ASN A 121 -30.56 -3.60 9.65
C ASN A 121 -30.47 -2.65 10.85
N ASN A 122 -29.30 -2.09 11.16
CA ASN A 122 -29.09 -1.25 12.35
C ASN A 122 -29.25 0.25 12.11
N TRP A 123 -28.93 0.75 10.92
CA TRP A 123 -28.89 2.18 10.63
C TRP A 123 -30.08 2.62 9.76
N LYS A 124 -30.47 3.90 9.88
CA LYS A 124 -31.43 4.53 8.96
C LYS A 124 -30.73 4.89 7.65
N ASP A 125 -31.50 5.04 6.58
CA ASP A 125 -31.04 5.52 5.26
C ASP A 125 -30.60 7.00 5.30
N SER A 126 -29.49 7.31 5.98
CA SER A 126 -28.87 8.64 6.02
C SER A 126 -27.35 8.57 5.93
N GLY A 127 -26.75 9.59 5.29
CA GLY A 127 -25.30 9.67 5.08
C GLY A 127 -24.53 9.98 6.37
N LYS A 128 -23.37 9.33 6.55
CA LYS A 128 -22.43 9.47 7.66
C LYS A 128 -20.99 9.26 7.15
N GLY A 129 -19.97 9.48 7.98
CA GLY A 129 -18.57 9.14 7.64
C GLY A 129 -18.27 7.64 7.80
N VAL A 130 -17.26 7.13 7.08
CA VAL A 130 -16.87 5.70 7.13
C VAL A 130 -16.32 5.34 8.51
N GLU A 131 -15.52 6.22 9.12
CA GLU A 131 -15.00 6.11 10.49
C GLU A 131 -16.08 5.70 11.52
N ILE A 132 -17.27 6.30 11.43
CA ILE A 132 -18.39 6.04 12.35
C ILE A 132 -18.81 4.57 12.28
N GLY A 133 -18.87 4.00 11.07
CA GLY A 133 -19.20 2.59 10.85
C GLY A 133 -18.13 1.65 11.40
N LEU A 134 -16.85 1.95 11.14
CA LEU A 134 -15.71 1.16 11.65
C LEU A 134 -15.69 1.14 13.18
N ARG A 135 -15.79 2.30 13.83
CA ARG A 135 -15.78 2.44 15.30
C ARG A 135 -16.98 1.77 15.96
N TRP A 136 -18.18 1.91 15.38
CA TRP A 136 -19.38 1.22 15.87
C TRP A 136 -19.26 -0.30 15.76
N TYR A 137 -18.86 -0.82 14.59
CA TYR A 137 -18.80 -2.26 14.39
C TYR A 137 -17.78 -2.93 15.33
N LEU A 138 -16.57 -2.35 15.44
CA LEU A 138 -15.49 -2.92 16.24
C LEU A 138 -15.69 -2.72 17.75
N GLY A 139 -16.05 -1.50 18.18
CA GLY A 139 -16.07 -1.11 19.60
C GLY A 139 -17.36 -0.45 20.10
N GLY A 140 -18.37 -0.29 19.25
CA GLY A 140 -19.74 0.06 19.66
C GLY A 140 -20.00 1.47 20.15
N LYS A 141 -19.07 2.40 19.95
CA LYS A 141 -19.30 3.82 20.19
C LYS A 141 -19.19 4.57 18.86
N PRO A 142 -20.32 4.95 18.23
CA PRO A 142 -20.28 5.94 17.15
C PRO A 142 -19.88 7.26 17.80
N LEU A 143 -18.66 7.73 17.52
CA LEU A 143 -18.14 8.93 18.16
C LEU A 143 -18.75 10.21 17.57
N ASN A 144 -18.66 11.26 18.39
CA ASN A 144 -19.30 12.57 18.28
C ASN A 144 -19.10 13.20 16.88
N PRO A 145 -20.16 13.65 16.15
CA PRO A 145 -20.13 14.00 14.71
C PRO A 145 -19.23 15.16 14.24
N ASN A 146 -18.40 15.75 15.09
CA ASN A 146 -17.76 17.04 14.82
C ASN A 146 -16.68 17.05 13.72
N ASN A 147 -16.10 15.90 13.35
CA ASN A 147 -15.03 15.84 12.34
C ASN A 147 -15.53 15.92 10.87
N TYR A 148 -16.82 15.64 10.61
CA TYR A 148 -17.38 15.58 9.24
C TYR A 148 -18.64 16.44 9.07
N LEU A 149 -18.82 17.45 9.94
CA LEU A 149 -20.05 18.25 10.07
C LEU A 149 -20.49 18.95 8.76
N TYR A 150 -19.57 19.12 7.80
CA TYR A 150 -19.81 19.82 6.54
C TYR A 150 -20.14 18.91 5.34
N ASP A 151 -19.90 17.59 5.43
CA ASP A 151 -20.08 16.64 4.31
C ASP A 151 -21.33 15.75 4.42
N PHE A 152 -21.85 15.51 5.63
CA PHE A 152 -22.95 14.56 5.86
C PHE A 152 -24.16 15.17 6.59
N LYS A 153 -25.36 14.75 6.18
CA LYS A 153 -26.61 15.51 6.36
C LYS A 153 -27.44 15.24 7.63
N ASP A 154 -26.92 14.54 8.63
CA ASP A 154 -27.73 14.11 9.80
C ASP A 154 -26.93 14.06 11.12
N THR A 155 -27.30 14.91 12.08
CA THR A 155 -26.64 15.04 13.40
C THR A 155 -27.14 13.99 14.40
N VAL A 156 -26.81 12.73 14.09
CA VAL A 156 -27.13 11.51 14.86
C VAL A 156 -28.58 11.04 14.74
N THR A 157 -28.71 9.88 14.11
CA THR A 157 -29.72 8.88 14.48
C THR A 157 -28.97 7.63 14.87
N ASP A 158 -29.13 7.21 16.13
CA ASP A 158 -28.37 6.10 16.72
C ASP A 158 -28.67 4.76 16.02
N PRO A 159 -27.70 3.84 15.95
CA PRO A 159 -27.93 2.48 15.48
C PRO A 159 -28.86 1.74 16.45
N LYS A 160 -29.72 0.86 15.92
CA LYS A 160 -30.64 0.05 16.73
C LYS A 160 -29.93 -0.86 17.73
N GLY A 161 -28.72 -1.31 17.39
CA GLY A 161 -27.90 -2.23 18.19
C GLY A 161 -26.53 -1.66 18.52
N THR A 162 -25.88 -2.26 19.51
CA THR A 162 -24.64 -1.74 20.12
C THR A 162 -23.40 -1.88 19.25
N GLY A 163 -23.39 -2.70 18.19
CA GLY A 163 -22.15 -3.07 17.49
C GLY A 163 -21.30 -3.98 18.38
N ARG A 164 -20.02 -3.62 18.61
CA ARG A 164 -19.08 -4.31 19.54
C ARG A 164 -18.71 -5.74 19.13
N TYR A 165 -18.83 -6.09 17.84
CA TYR A 165 -18.59 -7.46 17.36
C TYR A 165 -17.17 -7.97 17.66
N TRP A 166 -16.20 -7.05 17.84
CA TRP A 166 -14.80 -7.36 18.12
C TRP A 166 -14.31 -6.94 19.53
N GLU A 167 -15.18 -6.46 20.42
CA GLU A 167 -14.79 -5.94 21.75
C GLU A 167 -14.06 -7.01 22.60
N GLY A 168 -14.53 -8.27 22.58
CA GLY A 168 -13.91 -9.38 23.30
C GLY A 168 -12.50 -9.68 22.81
N TYR A 169 -12.33 -9.90 21.50
CA TYR A 169 -11.01 -10.14 20.89
C TYR A 169 -10.03 -9.01 21.18
N VAL A 170 -10.46 -7.75 21.10
CA VAL A 170 -9.60 -6.59 21.35
C VAL A 170 -9.22 -6.50 22.84
N THR A 171 -10.10 -6.94 23.74
CA THR A 171 -9.78 -7.09 25.17
C THR A 171 -8.73 -8.20 25.39
N ASP A 172 -8.83 -9.32 24.68
CA ASP A 172 -7.84 -10.41 24.73
C ASP A 172 -6.46 -9.98 24.21
N LEU A 173 -6.40 -9.01 23.29
CA LEU A 173 -5.17 -8.36 22.85
C LEU A 173 -4.57 -7.38 23.87
N GLY A 174 -5.21 -7.19 25.03
CA GLY A 174 -4.75 -6.31 26.10
C GLY A 174 -5.12 -4.84 25.93
N PHE A 175 -5.92 -4.48 24.93
CA PHE A 175 -6.49 -3.13 24.81
C PHE A 175 -7.70 -2.99 25.73
N SER A 176 -7.85 -1.84 26.39
CA SER A 176 -9.05 -1.55 27.18
C SER A 176 -10.28 -1.36 26.29
N SER A 177 -11.48 -1.63 26.79
CA SER A 177 -12.73 -1.24 26.10
C SER A 177 -12.79 0.27 25.82
N SER A 178 -12.21 1.09 26.71
CA SER A 178 -12.05 2.54 26.51
C SER A 178 -11.13 2.94 25.33
N THR A 179 -10.35 2.01 24.76
CA THR A 179 -9.54 2.24 23.55
C THR A 179 -10.44 2.59 22.35
N TRP A 180 -11.67 2.07 22.31
CA TRP A 180 -12.66 2.40 21.29
C TRP A 180 -13.39 3.74 21.52
N GLU A 181 -13.30 4.27 22.74
CA GLU A 181 -13.90 5.56 23.10
C GLU A 181 -13.00 6.76 22.82
N GLY A 182 -11.72 6.52 22.48
CA GLY A 182 -10.72 7.52 22.16
C GLY A 182 -10.07 7.25 20.79
N ASN A 183 -8.74 7.12 20.76
CA ASN A 183 -8.01 6.78 19.53
C ASN A 183 -7.95 5.26 19.37
N CYS A 184 -8.76 4.71 18.46
CA CYS A 184 -8.60 3.33 18.03
C CYS A 184 -7.20 3.14 17.41
N PRO A 185 -6.38 2.17 17.84
CA PRO A 185 -5.02 1.97 17.33
C PRO A 185 -4.99 1.49 15.88
N PHE A 186 -6.11 0.99 15.36
CA PHE A 186 -6.24 0.43 14.02
C PHE A 186 -6.91 1.38 13.03
N ILE A 187 -7.46 2.52 13.47
CA ILE A 187 -8.16 3.47 12.61
C ILE A 187 -7.38 4.78 12.58
N SER A 188 -7.01 5.23 11.37
CA SER A 188 -6.38 6.53 11.14
C SER A 188 -7.23 7.34 10.16
N SER A 189 -7.85 8.39 10.66
CA SER A 189 -8.79 9.22 9.92
C SER A 189 -8.26 10.64 9.74
N LYS A 190 -8.49 11.25 8.58
CA LYS A 190 -8.07 12.62 8.28
C LYS A 190 -9.06 13.29 7.34
N PHE A 191 -9.67 14.36 7.82
CA PHE A 191 -10.40 15.34 7.01
C PHE A 191 -9.44 16.42 6.52
N PHE A 192 -9.59 16.88 5.29
CA PHE A 192 -8.65 17.83 4.68
C PHE A 192 -9.14 19.28 4.81
N THR A 193 -8.42 20.04 5.63
CA THR A 193 -8.38 21.51 5.62
C THR A 193 -7.01 21.93 5.05
N GLN A 194 -6.96 23.04 4.30
CA GLN A 194 -5.86 23.41 3.37
C GLN A 194 -4.42 23.47 3.92
N ASP A 195 -3.48 23.59 2.96
CA ASP A 195 -2.01 23.54 3.03
C ASP A 195 -1.38 22.13 3.15
N ASP A 196 -0.34 21.88 2.35
CA ASP A 196 0.46 20.63 2.17
C ASP A 196 -0.30 19.30 1.91
N PHE A 197 -1.61 19.35 1.72
CA PHE A 197 -2.51 18.19 1.56
C PHE A 197 -2.07 17.17 0.49
N PHE A 198 -1.78 17.60 -0.74
CA PHE A 198 -1.63 16.68 -1.89
C PHE A 198 -0.42 15.74 -1.80
N LEU A 199 0.69 16.20 -1.23
CA LEU A 199 1.90 15.39 -1.01
C LEU A 199 1.69 14.44 0.17
N GLN A 200 1.06 14.94 1.23
CA GLN A 200 0.78 14.15 2.41
C GLN A 200 -0.25 13.05 2.11
N PHE A 201 -1.24 13.28 1.24
CA PHE A 201 -2.21 12.25 0.82
C PHE A 201 -1.54 11.03 0.17
N GLY A 202 -0.64 11.24 -0.80
CA GLY A 202 0.11 10.15 -1.43
C GLY A 202 0.98 9.41 -0.42
N THR A 203 1.69 10.17 0.43
CA THR A 203 2.55 9.62 1.49
C THR A 203 1.78 8.80 2.52
N ASP A 204 0.62 9.30 2.98
CA ASP A 204 -0.27 8.65 3.94
C ASP A 204 -0.79 7.33 3.37
N LEU A 205 -1.35 7.33 2.16
CA LEU A 205 -1.89 6.12 1.52
C LEU A 205 -0.80 5.07 1.27
N VAL A 206 0.36 5.47 0.74
CA VAL A 206 1.51 4.56 0.56
C VAL A 206 1.96 3.98 1.91
N SER A 207 1.96 4.77 2.98
CA SER A 207 2.26 4.28 4.33
C SER A 207 1.23 3.26 4.80
N PHE A 208 -0.08 3.53 4.67
CA PHE A 208 -1.11 2.58 5.09
C PHE A 208 -1.04 1.27 4.32
N PHE A 209 -0.93 1.30 2.99
CA PHE A 209 -0.82 0.08 2.19
C PHE A 209 0.47 -0.71 2.51
N LYS A 210 1.61 -0.03 2.70
CA LYS A 210 2.87 -0.68 3.12
C LYS A 210 2.79 -1.31 4.50
N ASN A 211 2.00 -0.75 5.42
CA ASN A 211 1.82 -1.23 6.79
C ASN A 211 0.54 -2.09 6.96
N GLY A 212 0.05 -2.71 5.87
CA GLY A 212 -1.06 -3.65 5.93
C GLY A 212 -2.38 -3.00 6.30
N GLY A 213 -2.72 -1.92 5.61
CA GLY A 213 -4.00 -1.22 5.72
C GLY A 213 -4.84 -1.27 4.45
N VAL A 214 -6.12 -0.93 4.62
CA VAL A 214 -7.08 -0.58 3.56
C VAL A 214 -7.61 0.83 3.84
N VAL A 215 -8.08 1.55 2.81
CA VAL A 215 -8.54 2.93 2.95
C VAL A 215 -9.97 3.09 2.43
N GLY A 216 -10.83 3.76 3.20
CA GLY A 216 -12.08 4.34 2.74
C GLY A 216 -11.86 5.82 2.40
N LEU A 217 -12.53 6.32 1.36
CA LEU A 217 -12.44 7.72 0.95
C LEU A 217 -13.83 8.37 1.05
N SER A 218 -13.89 9.56 1.67
CA SER A 218 -15.03 10.45 1.54
C SER A 218 -14.76 11.42 0.38
N ILE A 219 -15.64 11.42 -0.61
CA ILE A 219 -15.51 12.20 -1.83
C ILE A 219 -16.76 13.06 -2.06
N ALA A 220 -16.63 14.26 -2.63
CA ALA A 220 -17.75 15.17 -2.82
C ALA A 220 -17.78 15.79 -4.23
N PRO A 221 -18.94 15.84 -4.90
CA PRO A 221 -19.08 16.56 -6.17
C PRO A 221 -18.96 18.08 -5.94
N ALA A 222 -18.83 18.84 -7.04
CA ALA A 222 -18.84 20.31 -6.98
C ALA A 222 -20.09 20.87 -6.26
N SER A 223 -21.24 20.23 -6.50
CA SER A 223 -22.53 20.46 -5.84
C SER A 223 -23.26 19.13 -5.70
N GLY A 224 -23.87 18.86 -4.54
CA GLY A 224 -24.55 17.60 -4.22
C GLY A 224 -24.16 17.03 -2.86
N PRO A 225 -24.72 15.87 -2.46
CA PRO A 225 -24.28 15.14 -1.27
C PRO A 225 -22.89 14.52 -1.47
N GLY A 226 -22.16 14.30 -0.36
CA GLY A 226 -20.95 13.48 -0.36
C GLY A 226 -21.25 12.00 -0.66
N HIS A 227 -20.22 11.28 -1.09
CA HIS A 227 -20.22 9.85 -1.39
C HIS A 227 -19.01 9.19 -0.71
N ALA A 228 -19.06 7.87 -0.53
CA ALA A 228 -17.97 7.11 0.07
C ALA A 228 -17.65 5.86 -0.77
N ILE A 229 -16.36 5.64 -1.01
CA ILE A 229 -15.84 4.52 -1.81
C ILE A 229 -14.67 3.83 -1.10
N THR A 230 -14.43 2.57 -1.42
CA THR A 230 -13.28 1.82 -0.88
C THR A 230 -12.08 1.97 -1.83
N CYS A 231 -10.92 2.26 -1.28
CA CYS A 231 -9.63 2.39 -1.96
C CYS A 231 -8.71 1.23 -1.56
N TRP A 232 -8.38 0.42 -2.55
CA TRP A 232 -7.63 -0.83 -2.45
C TRP A 232 -6.16 -0.68 -2.82
N GLY A 233 -5.79 0.41 -3.50
CA GLY A 233 -4.42 0.69 -3.87
C GLY A 233 -4.23 2.05 -4.53
N ILE A 234 -2.97 2.42 -4.69
CA ILE A 234 -2.50 3.71 -5.23
C ILE A 234 -1.34 3.47 -6.20
N GLU A 235 -1.36 4.16 -7.34
CA GLU A 235 -0.17 4.43 -8.15
C GLU A 235 0.37 5.81 -7.77
N VAL A 236 1.68 5.91 -7.50
CA VAL A 236 2.35 7.20 -7.23
C VAL A 236 3.42 7.51 -8.27
N ASP A 237 3.71 8.80 -8.41
CA ASP A 237 4.91 9.29 -9.08
C ASP A 237 6.12 9.14 -8.13
N ASP A 238 7.10 8.30 -8.50
CA ASP A 238 8.24 7.97 -7.62
C ASP A 238 9.20 9.15 -7.38
N ALA A 239 9.20 10.17 -8.26
CA ALA A 239 10.06 11.34 -8.11
C ALA A 239 9.48 12.38 -7.14
N THR A 240 8.15 12.43 -7.00
CA THR A 240 7.45 13.45 -6.22
C THR A 240 6.59 12.90 -5.07
N GLY A 241 6.37 11.58 -4.99
CA GLY A 241 5.46 10.95 -4.03
C GLY A 241 3.97 11.24 -4.25
N ARG A 242 3.62 11.95 -5.34
CA ARG A 242 2.24 12.38 -5.63
C ARG A 242 1.38 11.20 -6.12
N ALA A 243 0.13 11.14 -5.67
CA ALA A 243 -0.85 10.19 -6.18
C ALA A 243 -1.14 10.45 -7.67
N LYS A 244 -1.08 9.40 -8.50
CA LYS A 244 -1.40 9.44 -9.94
C LYS A 244 -2.75 8.80 -10.24
N SER A 245 -3.02 7.64 -9.66
CA SER A 245 -4.30 6.93 -9.82
C SER A 245 -4.62 6.13 -8.55
N LEU A 246 -5.90 5.87 -8.30
CA LEU A 246 -6.38 5.02 -7.22
C LEU A 246 -7.13 3.81 -7.79
N TYR A 247 -7.02 2.68 -7.10
CA TYR A 247 -7.74 1.45 -7.38
C TYR A 247 -8.90 1.35 -6.40
N ILE A 248 -10.13 1.48 -6.87
CA ILE A 248 -11.32 1.70 -6.02
C ILE A 248 -12.46 0.74 -6.34
N THR A 249 -13.35 0.54 -5.38
CA THR A 249 -14.67 -0.08 -5.58
C THR A 249 -15.77 0.85 -5.06
N ASP A 250 -16.86 0.94 -5.80
CA ASP A 250 -17.97 1.86 -5.56
C ASP A 250 -19.27 1.08 -5.37
N SER A 251 -19.98 1.31 -4.26
CA SER A 251 -21.21 0.57 -3.92
C SER A 251 -22.38 0.86 -4.86
N ASP A 252 -22.30 1.96 -5.60
CA ASP A 252 -23.42 2.53 -6.34
C ASP A 252 -23.40 2.15 -7.83
N ASN A 253 -22.30 1.57 -8.31
CA ASN A 253 -22.18 1.12 -9.69
C ASN A 253 -22.07 -0.41 -9.81
N GLY A 254 -22.23 -0.92 -11.04
CA GLY A 254 -22.08 -2.36 -11.35
C GLY A 254 -20.64 -2.82 -11.62
N GLN A 255 -19.64 -1.97 -11.41
CA GLN A 255 -18.25 -2.26 -11.78
C GLN A 255 -17.52 -3.08 -10.72
N GLY A 256 -16.42 -3.73 -11.13
CA GLY A 256 -15.46 -4.41 -10.27
C GLY A 256 -14.53 -3.44 -9.56
N LEU A 257 -13.24 -3.78 -9.50
CA LEU A 257 -12.18 -2.84 -9.18
C LEU A 257 -11.96 -1.89 -10.37
N GLU A 258 -12.00 -0.58 -10.11
CA GLU A 258 -11.75 0.47 -11.10
C GLU A 258 -10.43 1.18 -10.81
N LYS A 259 -9.64 1.46 -11.86
CA LYS A 259 -8.56 2.44 -11.77
C LYS A 259 -9.10 3.82 -12.16
N ARG A 260 -8.94 4.83 -11.31
CA ARG A 260 -9.33 6.22 -11.58
C ARG A 260 -8.16 7.16 -11.30
N ASP A 261 -7.88 8.09 -12.22
CA ASP A 261 -6.77 9.04 -12.09
C ASP A 261 -7.03 10.10 -11.01
N VAL A 262 -5.96 10.63 -10.45
CA VAL A 262 -5.96 11.68 -9.42
C VAL A 262 -5.36 12.94 -10.02
N TYR A 263 -6.08 14.05 -9.88
CA TYR A 263 -5.68 15.36 -10.37
C TYR A 263 -5.55 16.31 -9.19
N TYR A 264 -4.38 16.93 -9.03
CA TYR A 264 -4.21 18.06 -8.14
C TYR A 264 -4.47 19.35 -8.90
N ASN A 265 -5.35 20.20 -8.37
CA ASN A 265 -5.59 21.54 -8.88
C ASN A 265 -4.83 22.53 -7.98
N GLU A 266 -3.85 23.23 -8.56
CA GLU A 266 -2.98 24.14 -7.81
C GLU A 266 -3.70 25.44 -7.40
N ASP A 267 -4.67 25.91 -8.20
CA ASP A 267 -5.40 27.17 -7.96
C ASP A 267 -6.31 27.11 -6.72
N ASN A 268 -6.86 25.94 -6.42
CA ASN A 268 -7.79 25.72 -5.29
C ASN A 268 -7.32 24.65 -4.30
N GLN A 269 -6.04 24.25 -4.40
CA GLN A 269 -5.38 23.24 -3.56
C GLN A 269 -6.14 21.91 -3.38
N THR A 270 -6.97 21.50 -4.33
CA THR A 270 -7.87 20.36 -4.17
C THR A 270 -7.43 19.14 -4.98
N LEU A 271 -7.53 17.94 -4.38
CA LEU A 271 -7.43 16.67 -5.09
C LEU A 271 -8.78 16.25 -5.67
N TYR A 272 -8.78 15.87 -6.95
CA TYR A 272 -9.95 15.40 -7.69
C TYR A 272 -9.74 13.97 -8.20
N LEU A 273 -10.80 13.16 -8.16
CA LEU A 273 -10.81 11.78 -8.63
C LEU A 273 -11.52 11.65 -9.99
N GLY A 274 -10.89 10.94 -10.92
CA GLY A 274 -11.39 10.55 -12.24
C GLY A 274 -11.32 11.63 -13.32
N SER A 275 -11.33 12.92 -12.97
CA SER A 275 -11.06 14.03 -13.91
C SER A 275 -10.67 15.31 -13.16
N PRO A 276 -10.08 16.34 -13.82
CA PRO A 276 -9.73 17.62 -13.20
C PRO A 276 -10.90 18.40 -12.55
N ASN A 277 -12.14 18.06 -12.89
CA ASN A 277 -13.37 18.61 -12.30
C ASN A 277 -14.27 17.51 -11.72
N GLY A 278 -13.67 16.39 -11.31
CA GLY A 278 -14.37 15.22 -10.79
C GLY A 278 -14.87 15.38 -9.35
N TYR A 279 -14.95 14.29 -8.63
CA TYR A 279 -15.23 14.34 -7.19
C TYR A 279 -13.98 14.80 -6.45
N ARG A 280 -14.12 15.81 -5.58
CA ARG A 280 -13.08 16.19 -4.62
C ARG A 280 -12.84 15.06 -3.62
N ILE A 281 -11.60 14.83 -3.22
CA ILE A 281 -11.25 13.91 -2.13
C ILE A 281 -11.19 14.74 -0.84
N ASN A 282 -12.17 14.56 0.05
CA ASN A 282 -12.36 15.40 1.23
C ASN A 282 -11.80 14.78 2.53
N ALA A 283 -11.78 13.45 2.62
CA ALA A 283 -11.18 12.73 3.75
C ALA A 283 -10.75 11.32 3.35
N TYR A 284 -9.83 10.73 4.13
CA TYR A 284 -9.65 9.29 4.21
C TYR A 284 -9.95 8.75 5.59
N ASP A 285 -10.30 7.46 5.63
CA ASP A 285 -10.40 6.62 6.82
C ASP A 285 -9.60 5.34 6.55
N ALA A 286 -8.44 5.15 7.19
CA ALA A 286 -7.62 3.96 7.04
C ALA A 286 -7.92 2.95 8.16
N LEU A 287 -7.97 1.66 7.81
CA LEU A 287 -8.09 0.53 8.75
C LEU A 287 -6.87 -0.38 8.61
N LEU A 288 -6.12 -0.55 9.69
CA LEU A 288 -4.85 -1.27 9.78
C LEU A 288 -5.02 -2.66 10.42
N LEU A 289 -4.22 -3.63 9.98
CA LEU A 289 -4.17 -4.95 10.61
C LEU A 289 -3.40 -4.91 11.94
N PRO A 290 -3.88 -5.60 12.99
CA PRO A 290 -3.33 -5.50 14.35
C PRO A 290 -1.89 -6.02 14.51
N PHE A 291 -1.41 -6.86 13.59
CA PHE A 291 -0.11 -7.56 13.71
C PHE A 291 0.82 -7.42 12.50
N TYR A 292 0.52 -6.51 11.57
CA TYR A 292 1.32 -6.39 10.35
C TYR A 292 2.80 -6.03 10.62
N ASN A 293 3.06 -5.32 11.72
CA ASN A 293 4.39 -4.92 12.16
C ASN A 293 5.12 -5.95 13.03
N VAL A 294 4.81 -7.25 12.90
CA VAL A 294 5.77 -8.29 13.29
C VAL A 294 6.73 -8.45 12.10
N PRO A 295 7.97 -7.91 12.15
CA PRO A 295 8.91 -8.13 11.08
C PRO A 295 9.19 -9.61 10.97
N GLU A 296 8.88 -10.19 9.80
CA GLU A 296 9.40 -11.50 9.39
C GLU A 296 10.89 -11.56 9.76
N PRO A 297 11.34 -12.56 10.54
CA PRO A 297 12.74 -12.66 10.92
C PRO A 297 13.56 -12.76 9.64
N SER A 298 14.21 -11.65 9.28
CA SER A 298 14.83 -11.47 7.97
C SER A 298 15.67 -12.70 7.60
N ALA A 299 15.74 -13.05 6.32
CA ALA A 299 16.46 -14.26 5.88
C ALA A 299 17.90 -14.34 6.44
N ALA A 300 18.53 -13.21 6.73
CA ALA A 300 19.80 -13.12 7.46
C ALA A 300 19.77 -13.81 8.85
N VAL A 301 18.71 -13.64 9.66
CA VAL A 301 18.54 -14.29 10.98
C VAL A 301 18.39 -15.81 10.82
N LEU A 302 17.59 -16.26 9.86
CA LEU A 302 17.45 -17.68 9.54
C LEU A 302 18.77 -18.30 9.05
N ILE A 303 19.52 -17.59 8.21
CA ILE A 303 20.85 -18.02 7.73
C ILE A 303 21.86 -18.08 8.88
N VAL A 304 21.86 -17.11 9.81
CA VAL A 304 22.74 -17.12 11.00
C VAL A 304 22.41 -18.29 11.94
N LEU A 305 21.13 -18.60 12.16
CA LEU A 305 20.72 -19.76 12.96
C LEU A 305 21.08 -21.10 12.30
N ALA A 306 20.93 -21.21 10.97
CA ALA A 306 21.35 -22.38 10.19
C ALA A 306 22.89 -22.55 10.19
N ALA A 307 23.65 -21.46 10.04
CA ALA A 307 25.11 -21.49 10.08
C ALA A 307 25.64 -21.84 11.49
N GLY A 308 25.00 -21.33 12.55
CA GLY A 308 25.33 -21.67 13.93
C GLY A 308 25.15 -23.16 14.21
N THR A 309 23.99 -23.74 13.89
CA THR A 309 23.70 -25.16 14.11
C THR A 309 24.61 -26.09 13.28
N ALA A 310 24.97 -25.71 12.06
CA ALA A 310 25.96 -26.44 11.26
C ALA A 310 27.37 -26.39 11.88
N SER A 311 27.76 -25.26 12.48
CA SER A 311 29.06 -25.06 13.12
C SER A 311 29.23 -25.91 14.39
N PHE A 312 28.17 -26.10 15.17
CA PHE A 312 28.20 -26.98 16.35
C PHE A 312 28.26 -28.47 15.99
N ARG A 313 27.68 -28.90 14.85
CA ARG A 313 27.78 -30.30 14.38
C ARG A 313 29.18 -30.72 13.93
N ARG A 314 30.06 -29.79 13.56
CA ARG A 314 31.45 -30.10 13.13
C ARG A 314 32.48 -30.25 14.27
N ARG A 315 32.10 -30.06 15.55
CA ARG A 315 33.02 -30.14 16.71
C ARG A 315 32.95 -31.46 17.51
N ARG A 316 32.64 -32.58 16.85
CA ARG A 316 32.76 -33.94 17.43
C ARG A 316 33.41 -34.93 16.45
N LEU A 317 34.69 -34.70 16.14
CA LEU A 317 35.61 -35.70 15.59
C LEU A 317 37.04 -35.39 16.09
N TYR A 318 37.32 -35.83 17.32
CA TYR A 318 38.63 -36.16 17.88
C TYR A 318 38.39 -37.19 18.98
#